data_AF-A0A7J8MWZ8-F1
#
_entry.id   AF-A0A7J8MWZ8-F1
#
_cell.length_a   1.000
_cell.length_b   1.000
_cell.length_c   1.000
_cell.angle_alpha   90.00
_cell.angle_beta   90.00
_cell.angle_gamma   90.00
#
_symmetry.space_group_name_H-M   'P 1'
#
loop_
_entity.id
_entity.type
_entity.pdbx_description
1 polymer ?
#
loop_
_entity_poly.entity_id
_entity_poly.type
_entity_poly.pdbx_seq_one_letter_code
_entity_poly.pdbx_strand_id
1 'polypeptide(L)'
;MLMIRSIALYLDRTYVKQTPNVRSLWDMGLQLFRKHLSLAPEVDHKTVTGLLRMIESERLGEAVDRTLINHLLQMFTALGIYSGSFEKPFLECTSEFYAAEGTKYMQQYDVPDYLKHVETRLHEEHERCLLYLGDLTRKPLIATVERQLLERHIHAILDKGFMMLMDGYRIEDLQRMYSLFSRVNSLEPLRQAVSSYIRRTGQGIVMDEEKDKDMVPSLLEFKASLDSIWEESFSKNEGFCNHIRDAFEHLINIRQNRPAELIAKFLDEKLRAGNKGTSEEELEGTLDKVLVLFRFIQGKDVFEAFYKKDLAKRLLLGKSASIDAEKSMISKLKTECGSQFTNKLEGMFK
;
A
#
# COMPACT_ATOMS: atom_id res chain seq x y z
N MET A 1 -4.12 -0.71 52.57
CA MET A 1 -4.50 -2.14 52.49
C MET A 1 -3.33 -3.11 52.65
N LEU A 2 -2.17 -2.90 52.01
CA LEU A 2 -1.03 -3.82 52.12
C LEU A 2 -0.54 -4.04 53.57
N MET A 3 -0.47 -2.97 54.36
CA MET A 3 -0.11 -3.05 55.79
C MET A 3 -1.15 -3.81 56.63
N ILE A 4 -2.45 -3.62 56.36
CA ILE A 4 -3.53 -4.34 57.05
C ILE A 4 -3.45 -5.83 56.70
N ARG A 5 -3.22 -6.16 55.42
CA ARG A 5 -3.04 -7.53 54.96
C ARG A 5 -1.79 -8.19 55.54
N SER A 6 -0.68 -7.47 55.70
CA SER A 6 0.54 -8.03 56.31
C SER A 6 0.35 -8.33 57.79
N ILE A 7 -0.34 -7.46 58.52
CA ILE A 7 -0.68 -7.69 59.93
C ILE A 7 -1.68 -8.85 60.08
N ALA A 8 -2.71 -8.89 59.25
CA ALA A 8 -3.75 -9.91 59.27
C ALA A 8 -3.49 -11.09 58.30
N LEU A 9 -2.22 -11.35 57.95
CA LEU A 9 -1.87 -12.36 56.94
C LEU A 9 -2.32 -13.76 57.35
N TYR A 10 -2.22 -14.06 58.65
CA TYR A 10 -2.68 -15.34 59.21
C TYR A 10 -4.18 -15.53 58.98
N LEU A 11 -4.99 -14.50 59.23
CA LEU A 11 -6.44 -14.52 59.00
C LEU A 11 -6.78 -14.76 57.52
N ASP A 12 -6.10 -14.03 56.62
CA ASP A 12 -6.32 -14.11 55.17
C ASP A 12 -5.92 -15.50 54.61
N ARG A 13 -4.86 -16.11 55.14
CA ARG A 13 -4.35 -17.41 54.64
C ARG A 13 -4.97 -18.65 55.30
N THR A 14 -5.50 -18.54 56.51
CA THR A 14 -6.11 -19.68 57.23
C THR A 14 -7.62 -19.64 57.11
N TYR A 15 -8.27 -18.72 57.83
CA TYR A 15 -9.72 -18.65 57.93
C TYR A 15 -10.38 -18.27 56.60
N VAL A 16 -9.94 -17.18 55.97
CA VAL A 16 -10.58 -16.68 54.74
C VAL A 16 -10.43 -17.67 53.59
N LYS A 17 -9.27 -18.33 53.48
CA LYS A 17 -9.03 -19.35 52.45
C LYS A 17 -9.87 -20.62 52.65
N GLN A 18 -10.16 -20.99 53.89
CA GLN A 18 -10.91 -22.20 54.24
C GLN A 18 -12.43 -21.98 54.26
N THR A 19 -12.89 -20.73 54.39
CA THR A 19 -14.31 -20.41 54.52
C THR A 19 -14.90 -20.05 53.16
N PRO A 20 -15.81 -20.87 52.59
CA PRO A 20 -16.50 -20.52 51.36
C PRO A 20 -17.34 -19.25 51.54
N ASN A 21 -17.42 -18.43 50.48
CA ASN A 21 -18.15 -17.15 50.43
C ASN A 21 -17.55 -15.98 51.25
N VAL A 22 -16.38 -16.14 51.87
CA VAL A 22 -15.65 -15.01 52.49
C VAL A 22 -14.60 -14.49 51.51
N ARG A 23 -14.58 -13.17 51.29
CA ARG A 23 -13.63 -12.51 50.38
C ARG A 23 -12.30 -12.28 51.09
N SER A 24 -11.20 -12.30 50.32
CA SER A 24 -9.89 -11.88 50.83
C SER A 24 -9.96 -10.44 51.35
N LEU A 25 -9.07 -10.09 52.27
CA LEU A 25 -8.98 -8.71 52.77
C LEU A 25 -8.74 -7.72 51.62
N TRP A 26 -7.98 -8.15 50.60
CA TRP A 26 -7.74 -7.36 49.39
C TRP A 26 -9.02 -7.11 48.60
N ASP A 27 -9.77 -8.16 48.27
CA ASP A 27 -11.01 -8.06 47.48
C ASP A 27 -12.10 -7.31 48.24
N MET A 28 -12.14 -7.45 49.57
CA MET A 28 -13.02 -6.65 50.44
C MET A 28 -12.69 -5.17 50.33
N GLY A 29 -11.41 -4.79 50.37
CA GLY A 29 -10.97 -3.40 50.21
C GLY A 29 -11.37 -2.81 48.86
N LEU A 30 -11.14 -3.56 47.77
CA LEU A 30 -11.54 -3.16 46.42
C LEU A 30 -13.06 -3.00 46.31
N GLN A 31 -13.83 -3.92 46.89
CA GLN A 31 -15.29 -3.84 46.89
C GLN A 31 -15.79 -2.61 47.65
N LEU A 32 -15.23 -2.32 48.82
CA LEU A 32 -15.59 -1.13 49.61
C LEU A 32 -15.28 0.14 48.83
N PHE A 33 -14.09 0.24 48.24
CA PHE A 33 -13.71 1.39 47.44
C PHE A 33 -14.64 1.56 46.22
N ARG A 34 -14.90 0.48 45.47
CA ARG A 34 -15.84 0.49 44.34
C ARG A 34 -17.24 0.94 44.78
N LYS A 35 -17.74 0.44 45.92
CA LYS A 35 -19.05 0.81 46.46
C LYS A 35 -19.12 2.30 46.77
N HIS A 36 -18.14 2.84 47.49
CA HIS A 36 -18.14 4.27 47.83
C HIS A 36 -17.93 5.16 46.60
N LEU A 37 -17.10 4.74 45.64
CA LEU A 37 -16.95 5.45 44.36
C LEU A 37 -18.27 5.48 43.57
N SER A 38 -19.01 4.36 43.53
CA SER A 38 -20.32 4.31 42.86
C SER A 38 -21.39 5.19 43.50
N LEU A 39 -21.22 5.53 44.79
CA LEU A 39 -22.09 6.47 45.50
C LEU A 39 -21.70 7.95 45.25
N ALA A 40 -20.54 8.19 44.64
CA ALA A 40 -19.99 9.51 44.35
C ALA A 40 -19.71 9.68 42.84
N PRO A 41 -20.75 9.69 41.98
CA PRO A 41 -20.59 9.72 40.52
C PRO A 41 -19.85 10.96 40.01
N GLU A 42 -19.90 12.08 40.73
CA GLU A 42 -19.13 13.29 40.39
C GLU A 42 -17.62 13.05 40.42
N VAL A 43 -17.13 12.21 41.34
CA VAL A 43 -15.70 11.89 41.47
C VAL A 43 -15.27 11.03 40.30
N ASP A 44 -16.06 10.01 39.95
CA ASP A 44 -15.79 9.16 38.79
C ASP A 44 -15.75 10.00 37.50
N HIS A 45 -16.79 10.81 37.27
CA HIS A 45 -16.88 11.68 36.10
C HIS A 45 -15.71 12.67 36.00
N LYS A 46 -15.40 13.42 37.08
CA LYS A 46 -14.27 14.36 37.08
C LYS A 46 -12.94 13.66 36.86
N THR A 47 -12.75 12.46 37.40
CA THR A 47 -11.52 11.68 37.21
C THR A 47 -11.38 11.23 35.77
N VAL A 48 -12.45 10.68 35.17
CA VAL A 48 -12.45 10.27 33.75
C VAL A 48 -12.21 11.48 32.85
N THR A 49 -12.95 12.58 33.03
CA THR A 49 -12.74 13.82 32.24
C THR A 49 -11.32 14.35 32.38
N GLY A 50 -10.73 14.32 33.59
CA GLY A 50 -9.34 14.71 33.81
C GLY A 50 -8.35 13.82 33.05
N LEU A 51 -8.52 12.49 33.12
CA LEU A 51 -7.69 11.54 32.38
C LEU A 51 -7.76 11.77 30.87
N LEU A 52 -8.97 11.95 30.32
CA LEU A 52 -9.16 12.19 28.89
C LEU A 52 -8.47 13.47 28.43
N ARG A 53 -8.60 14.56 29.20
CA ARG A 53 -7.91 15.82 28.91
C ARG A 53 -6.40 15.69 28.95
N MET A 54 -5.85 14.95 29.92
CA MET A 54 -4.40 14.72 29.97
C MET A 54 -3.91 13.96 28.73
N ILE A 55 -4.64 12.93 28.30
CA ILE A 55 -4.27 12.18 27.09
C ILE A 55 -4.39 13.05 25.83
N GLU A 56 -5.41 13.90 25.74
CA GLU A 56 -5.57 14.86 24.65
C GLU A 56 -4.43 15.90 24.62
N SER A 57 -4.08 16.49 25.76
CA SER A 57 -2.91 17.37 25.92
C SER A 57 -1.62 16.69 25.45
N GLU A 58 -1.42 15.42 25.80
CA GLU A 58 -0.25 14.65 25.34
C GLU A 58 -0.25 14.43 23.82
N ARG A 59 -1.41 14.24 23.18
CA ARG A 59 -1.52 14.17 21.71
C ARG A 59 -1.16 15.50 21.04
N LEU A 60 -1.39 16.62 21.73
CA LEU A 60 -0.99 17.95 21.28
C LEU A 60 0.49 18.27 21.56
N GLY A 61 1.23 17.33 22.18
CA GLY A 61 2.66 17.48 22.48
C GLY A 61 2.96 18.10 23.84
N GLU A 62 1.96 18.29 24.70
CA GLU A 62 2.15 18.77 26.06
C GLU A 62 2.70 17.65 26.97
N ALA A 63 3.58 18.02 27.91
CA ALA A 63 4.09 17.08 28.90
C ALA A 63 3.02 16.77 29.95
N VAL A 64 2.78 15.48 30.21
CA VAL A 64 1.80 15.02 31.20
C VAL A 64 2.41 14.02 32.18
N ASP A 65 1.82 13.92 33.37
CA ASP A 65 2.22 12.91 34.36
C ASP A 65 1.69 11.52 33.97
N ARG A 66 2.48 10.81 33.15
CA ARG A 66 2.21 9.43 32.72
C ARG A 66 2.09 8.45 33.89
N THR A 67 2.78 8.71 35.00
CA THR A 67 2.76 7.85 36.18
C THR A 67 1.41 7.95 36.88
N LEU A 68 0.88 9.17 37.01
CA LEU A 68 -0.46 9.40 37.53
C LEU A 68 -1.53 8.74 36.66
N ILE A 69 -1.47 8.90 35.33
CA ILE A 69 -2.40 8.26 34.40
C ILE A 69 -2.36 6.74 34.57
N ASN A 70 -1.17 6.14 34.55
CA ASN A 70 -1.00 4.69 34.72
C ASN A 70 -1.60 4.20 36.05
N HIS A 71 -1.29 4.84 37.17
CA HIS A 71 -1.82 4.43 38.48
C HIS A 71 -3.35 4.54 38.56
N LEU A 72 -3.94 5.59 37.99
CA LEU A 72 -5.39 5.73 37.94
C LEU A 72 -6.01 4.66 37.04
N LEU A 73 -5.49 4.39 35.85
CA LEU A 73 -6.02 3.35 34.97
C LEU A 73 -5.87 1.94 35.57
N GLN A 74 -4.77 1.67 36.28
CA GLN A 74 -4.60 0.44 37.05
C GLN A 74 -5.64 0.33 38.18
N MET A 75 -5.97 1.44 38.85
CA MET A 75 -7.06 1.46 39.84
C MET A 75 -8.40 1.11 39.18
N PHE A 76 -8.75 1.73 38.03
CA PHE A 76 -10.00 1.42 37.31
C PHE A 76 -10.08 -0.06 36.89
N THR A 77 -8.94 -0.62 36.49
CA THR A 77 -8.81 -2.04 36.14
C THR A 77 -8.99 -2.94 37.36
N ALA A 78 -8.30 -2.65 38.47
CA ALA A 78 -8.40 -3.41 39.72
C ALA A 78 -9.81 -3.36 40.33
N LEU A 79 -10.54 -2.26 40.14
CA LEU A 79 -11.94 -2.12 40.55
C LEU A 79 -12.93 -2.80 39.60
N GLY A 80 -12.49 -3.22 38.41
CA GLY A 80 -13.34 -3.82 37.38
C GLY A 80 -14.38 -2.86 36.82
N ILE A 81 -14.02 -1.57 36.69
CA ILE A 81 -14.87 -0.50 36.13
C ILE A 81 -14.29 0.11 34.86
N TYR A 82 -13.05 -0.24 34.49
CA TYR A 82 -12.33 0.31 33.33
C TYR A 82 -13.15 0.36 32.04
N SER A 83 -13.67 -0.79 31.58
CA SER A 83 -14.43 -0.85 30.32
C SER A 83 -15.77 -0.12 30.36
N GLY A 84 -16.34 0.09 31.56
CA GLY A 84 -17.62 0.76 31.74
C GLY A 84 -17.49 2.28 31.86
N SER A 85 -16.58 2.74 32.71
CA SER A 85 -16.43 4.17 33.04
C SER A 85 -15.43 4.90 32.16
N PHE A 86 -14.35 4.24 31.69
CA PHE A 86 -13.25 4.92 30.99
C PHE A 86 -13.16 4.56 29.50
N GLU A 87 -13.12 3.27 29.15
CA GLU A 87 -12.76 2.82 27.79
C GLU A 87 -13.71 3.35 26.71
N LYS A 88 -15.02 3.33 26.97
CA LYS A 88 -16.03 3.83 26.02
C LYS A 88 -15.89 5.35 25.79
N PRO A 89 -15.96 6.23 26.82
CA PRO A 89 -15.69 7.65 26.64
C PRO A 89 -14.33 7.94 25.99
N PHE A 90 -13.30 7.16 26.33
CA PHE A 90 -11.97 7.31 25.76
C PHE A 90 -11.95 7.09 24.24
N LEU A 91 -12.60 6.03 23.75
CA LEU A 91 -12.68 5.74 22.33
C LEU A 91 -13.56 6.77 21.59
N GLU A 92 -14.63 7.24 22.21
CA GLU A 92 -15.50 8.30 21.67
C GLU A 92 -14.74 9.62 21.49
N CYS A 93 -14.09 10.12 22.55
CA CYS A 93 -13.27 11.34 22.47
C CYS A 93 -12.10 11.18 21.49
N THR A 94 -11.49 9.99 21.42
CA THR A 94 -10.42 9.72 20.45
C THR A 94 -10.94 9.74 19.01
N SER A 95 -12.13 9.20 18.78
CA SER A 95 -12.78 9.22 17.48
C SER A 95 -13.06 10.65 17.03
N GLU A 96 -13.57 11.50 17.92
CA GLU A 96 -13.84 12.93 17.63
C GLU A 96 -12.54 13.71 17.35
N PHE A 97 -11.52 13.51 18.18
CA PHE A 97 -10.20 14.12 18.01
C PHE A 97 -9.60 13.82 16.64
N TYR A 98 -9.50 12.53 16.26
CA TYR A 98 -8.90 12.15 14.98
C TYR A 98 -9.80 12.45 13.77
N ALA A 99 -11.13 12.51 13.93
CA ALA A 99 -12.02 12.97 12.87
C ALA A 99 -11.75 14.44 12.51
N ALA A 100 -11.56 15.30 13.52
CA ALA A 100 -11.21 16.70 13.33
C ALA A 100 -9.79 16.85 12.76
N GLU A 101 -8.82 16.12 13.30
CA GLU A 101 -7.42 16.15 12.84
C GLU A 101 -7.28 15.68 11.39
N GLY A 102 -7.90 14.55 11.02
CA GLY A 102 -7.88 14.02 9.66
C GLY A 102 -8.42 15.01 8.64
N THR A 103 -9.58 15.62 8.93
CA THR A 103 -10.18 16.64 8.05
C THR A 103 -9.28 17.86 7.90
N LYS A 104 -8.71 18.36 9.00
CA LYS A 104 -7.83 19.54 9.01
C LYS A 104 -6.57 19.30 8.20
N TYR A 105 -5.85 18.20 8.44
CA TYR A 105 -4.57 17.95 7.78
C TYR A 105 -4.72 17.46 6.34
N MET A 106 -5.81 16.79 5.97
CA MET A 106 -6.07 16.46 4.57
C MET A 106 -6.23 17.73 3.70
N GLN A 107 -6.71 18.83 4.29
CA GLN A 107 -6.78 20.13 3.62
C GLN A 107 -5.44 20.85 3.58
N GLN A 108 -4.70 20.85 4.70
CA GLN A 108 -3.48 21.65 4.87
C GLN A 108 -2.22 21.01 4.26
N TYR A 109 -2.10 19.68 4.34
CA TYR A 109 -0.89 18.97 3.91
C TYR A 109 -1.02 18.40 2.51
N ASP A 110 0.12 18.11 1.89
CA ASP A 110 0.18 17.22 0.75
C ASP A 110 0.01 15.75 1.20
N VAL A 111 -0.17 14.85 0.24
CA VAL A 111 -0.40 13.43 0.54
C VAL A 111 0.82 12.76 1.18
N PRO A 112 2.07 12.96 0.72
CA PRO A 112 3.25 12.43 1.39
C PRO A 112 3.31 12.76 2.89
N ASP A 113 3.15 14.05 3.23
CA ASP A 113 3.27 14.52 4.61
C ASP A 113 2.08 14.08 5.46
N TYR A 114 0.88 14.05 4.88
CA TYR A 114 -0.29 13.49 5.54
C TYR A 114 -0.07 12.02 5.92
N LEU A 115 0.41 11.18 4.99
CA LEU A 115 0.64 9.76 5.28
C LEU A 115 1.73 9.53 6.34
N LYS A 116 2.79 10.34 6.35
CA LYS A 116 3.82 10.32 7.41
C LYS A 116 3.24 10.71 8.77
N HIS A 117 2.35 11.71 8.79
CA HIS A 117 1.63 12.11 10.00
C HIS A 117 0.78 10.95 10.53
N VAL A 118 0.06 10.24 9.65
CA VAL A 118 -0.72 9.07 10.07
C VAL A 118 0.15 7.96 10.65
N GLU A 119 1.29 7.64 10.03
CA GLU A 119 2.25 6.67 10.60
C GLU A 119 2.71 7.08 12.00
N THR A 120 3.06 8.35 12.16
CA THR A 120 3.50 8.92 13.44
C THR A 120 2.41 8.76 14.51
N ARG A 121 1.16 9.14 14.19
CA ARG A 121 0.04 8.98 15.13
C ARG A 121 -0.24 7.53 15.51
N LEU A 122 -0.17 6.60 14.56
CA LEU A 122 -0.33 5.17 14.83
C LEU A 122 0.78 4.64 15.74
N HIS A 123 2.02 5.11 15.57
CA HIS A 123 3.13 4.75 16.44
C HIS A 123 2.96 5.33 17.84
N GLU A 124 2.63 6.63 17.97
CA GLU A 124 2.41 7.25 19.28
C GLU A 124 1.28 6.56 20.07
N GLU A 125 0.16 6.22 19.42
CA GLU A 125 -0.95 5.53 20.10
C GLU A 125 -0.59 4.09 20.47
N HIS A 126 0.29 3.44 19.71
CA HIS A 126 0.86 2.15 20.09
C HIS A 126 1.70 2.29 21.37
N GLU A 127 2.58 3.29 21.44
CA GLU A 127 3.41 3.56 22.63
C GLU A 127 2.54 3.93 23.84
N ARG A 128 1.48 4.73 23.67
CA ARG A 128 0.52 5.04 24.76
C ARG A 128 -0.13 3.79 25.33
N CYS A 129 -0.43 2.80 24.47
CA CYS A 129 -0.96 1.51 24.93
C CYS A 129 0.04 0.75 25.82
N LEU A 130 1.32 0.75 25.42
CA LEU A 130 2.39 0.08 26.17
C LEU A 130 2.67 0.79 27.51
N LEU A 131 2.58 2.12 27.53
CA LEU A 131 2.92 2.92 28.71
C LEU A 131 1.83 2.89 29.80
N TYR A 132 0.55 3.05 29.44
CA TYR A 132 -0.50 3.20 30.47
C TYR A 132 -1.93 2.71 30.13
N LEU A 133 -2.33 2.49 28.86
CA LEU A 133 -3.71 2.05 28.55
C LEU A 133 -3.91 0.52 28.65
N GLY A 134 -2.86 -0.26 28.42
CA GLY A 134 -2.92 -1.73 28.46
C GLY A 134 -3.47 -2.41 27.20
N ASP A 135 -3.39 -3.74 27.17
CA ASP A 135 -3.63 -4.55 25.97
C ASP A 135 -5.08 -4.60 25.50
N LEU A 136 -6.04 -4.45 26.43
CA LEU A 136 -7.48 -4.53 26.12
C LEU A 136 -7.91 -3.43 25.16
N THR A 137 -7.40 -2.21 25.36
CA THR A 137 -7.78 -1.02 24.59
C THR A 137 -6.96 -0.85 23.32
N ARG A 138 -5.81 -1.56 23.18
CA ARG A 138 -4.91 -1.41 22.02
C ARG A 138 -5.61 -1.66 20.69
N LYS A 139 -6.29 -2.79 20.54
CA LYS A 139 -6.98 -3.13 19.28
C LYS A 139 -8.09 -2.12 18.92
N PRO A 140 -9.05 -1.80 19.80
CA PRO A 140 -10.11 -0.85 19.46
C PRO A 140 -9.58 0.59 19.26
N LEU A 141 -8.52 0.98 19.97
CA LEU A 141 -7.89 2.28 19.79
C LEU A 141 -7.28 2.41 18.40
N ILE A 142 -6.39 1.49 18.02
CA ILE A 142 -5.72 1.52 16.71
C ILE A 142 -6.76 1.47 15.58
N ALA A 143 -7.77 0.62 15.68
CA ALA A 143 -8.85 0.56 14.70
C ALA A 143 -9.64 1.89 14.59
N THR A 144 -9.79 2.63 15.69
CA THR A 144 -10.43 3.95 15.69
C THR A 144 -9.57 4.97 14.96
N VAL A 145 -8.25 4.98 15.20
CA VAL A 145 -7.32 5.88 14.50
C VAL A 145 -7.27 5.57 13.01
N GLU A 146 -7.14 4.29 12.66
CA GLU A 146 -7.12 3.84 11.26
C GLU A 146 -8.41 4.22 10.53
N ARG A 147 -9.57 4.07 11.17
CA ARG A 147 -10.85 4.50 10.60
C ARG A 147 -10.88 6.01 10.34
N GLN A 148 -10.53 6.81 11.35
CA GLN A 148 -10.68 8.27 11.26
C GLN A 148 -9.65 8.92 10.35
N LEU A 149 -8.39 8.46 10.36
CA LEU A 149 -7.31 9.07 9.58
C LEU A 149 -7.10 8.43 8.20
N LEU A 150 -7.48 7.16 8.00
CA LEU A 150 -7.29 6.47 6.71
C LEU A 150 -8.63 6.16 6.04
N GLU A 151 -9.45 5.29 6.63
CA GLU A 151 -10.63 4.70 5.98
C GLU A 151 -11.57 5.78 5.39
N ARG A 152 -11.84 6.84 6.15
CA ARG A 152 -12.71 7.94 5.72
C ARG A 152 -12.11 8.83 4.62
N HIS A 153 -10.80 8.78 4.42
CA HIS A 153 -10.06 9.68 3.55
C HIS A 153 -9.40 8.98 2.35
N ILE A 154 -9.56 7.66 2.18
CA ILE A 154 -8.96 6.88 1.09
C ILE A 154 -9.12 7.55 -0.28
N HIS A 155 -10.35 7.90 -0.66
CA HIS A 155 -10.61 8.51 -1.97
C HIS A 155 -9.96 9.88 -2.10
N ALA A 156 -10.04 10.73 -1.06
CA ALA A 156 -9.39 12.05 -1.07
C ALA A 156 -7.86 11.96 -1.17
N ILE A 157 -7.25 10.98 -0.51
CA ILE A 157 -5.81 10.69 -0.59
C ILE A 157 -5.43 10.31 -2.03
N LEU A 158 -6.18 9.40 -2.65
CA LEU A 158 -5.93 8.94 -4.01
C LEU A 158 -6.12 10.09 -5.02
N ASP A 159 -7.26 10.79 -4.95
CA ASP A 159 -7.63 11.84 -5.90
C ASP A 159 -6.65 13.03 -5.86
N LYS A 160 -6.17 13.40 -4.66
CA LYS A 160 -5.29 14.57 -4.48
C LYS A 160 -3.82 14.28 -4.82
N GLY A 161 -3.32 13.08 -4.52
CA GLY A 161 -1.87 12.84 -4.52
C GLY A 161 -1.37 11.65 -5.33
N PHE A 162 -2.22 10.69 -5.70
CA PHE A 162 -1.73 9.44 -6.29
C PHE A 162 -0.99 9.67 -7.62
N MET A 163 -1.56 10.49 -8.51
CA MET A 163 -0.92 10.84 -9.79
C MET A 163 0.46 11.46 -9.57
N MET A 164 0.56 12.42 -8.65
CA MET A 164 1.82 13.12 -8.34
C MET A 164 2.90 12.17 -7.81
N LEU A 165 2.53 11.19 -6.98
CA LEU A 165 3.46 10.19 -6.47
C LEU A 165 3.99 9.27 -7.59
N MET A 166 3.11 8.85 -8.50
CA MET A 166 3.46 8.00 -9.63
C MET A 166 4.33 8.74 -10.65
N ASP A 167 3.94 9.96 -11.02
CA ASP A 167 4.69 10.82 -11.97
C ASP A 167 6.07 11.20 -11.40
N GLY A 168 6.14 11.47 -10.09
CA GLY A 168 7.37 11.84 -9.39
C GLY A 168 8.25 10.66 -8.97
N TYR A 169 7.87 9.42 -9.32
CA TYR A 169 8.59 8.19 -8.96
C TYR A 169 8.91 8.09 -7.46
N ARG A 170 7.95 8.47 -6.61
CA ARG A 170 8.12 8.57 -5.15
C ARG A 170 7.92 7.21 -4.47
N ILE A 171 8.87 6.29 -4.69
CA ILE A 171 8.79 4.88 -4.23
C ILE A 171 8.50 4.76 -2.73
N GLU A 172 9.21 5.49 -1.87
CA GLU A 172 9.01 5.42 -0.41
C GLU A 172 7.61 5.85 0.01
N ASP A 173 7.08 6.90 -0.62
CA ASP A 173 5.75 7.44 -0.32
C ASP A 173 4.64 6.49 -0.84
N LEU A 174 4.86 5.83 -1.99
CA LEU A 174 3.97 4.79 -2.53
C LEU A 174 3.98 3.53 -1.66
N GLN A 175 5.15 3.13 -1.14
CA GLN A 175 5.28 1.99 -0.21
C GLN A 175 4.55 2.26 1.11
N ARG A 176 4.66 3.49 1.63
CA ARG A 176 3.90 3.96 2.80
C ARG A 176 2.40 3.91 2.53
N MET A 177 1.96 4.43 1.39
CA MET A 177 0.55 4.39 0.99
C MET A 177 0.02 2.94 0.95
N TYR A 178 0.74 2.04 0.29
CA TYR A 178 0.39 0.62 0.21
C TYR A 178 0.29 -0.03 1.59
N SER A 179 1.28 0.21 2.45
CA SER A 179 1.35 -0.36 3.80
C SER A 179 0.18 0.13 4.66
N LEU A 180 -0.14 1.43 4.64
CA LEU A 180 -1.27 2.02 5.37
C LEU A 180 -2.62 1.51 4.84
N PHE A 181 -2.79 1.41 3.52
CA PHE A 181 -4.04 0.93 2.93
C PHE A 181 -4.26 -0.56 3.18
N SER A 182 -3.17 -1.34 3.29
CA SER A 182 -3.25 -2.75 3.68
C SER A 182 -3.78 -2.94 5.09
N ARG A 183 -3.49 -2.01 6.02
CA ARG A 183 -3.96 -2.09 7.41
C ARG A 183 -5.48 -1.99 7.52
N VAL A 184 -6.09 -1.15 6.68
CA VAL A 184 -7.55 -0.96 6.58
C VAL A 184 -8.21 -1.86 5.52
N ASN A 185 -7.51 -2.89 5.03
CA ASN A 185 -7.99 -3.81 3.99
C ASN A 185 -8.57 -3.11 2.74
N SER A 186 -8.06 -1.93 2.39
CA SER A 186 -8.60 -1.08 1.32
C SER A 186 -7.62 -0.95 0.16
N LEU A 187 -7.11 -2.08 -0.33
CA LEU A 187 -6.19 -2.12 -1.46
C LEU A 187 -6.90 -1.99 -2.82
N GLU A 188 -8.20 -2.30 -2.88
CA GLU A 188 -8.95 -2.28 -4.14
C GLU A 188 -9.07 -0.88 -4.77
N PRO A 189 -9.39 0.21 -4.02
CA PRO A 189 -9.33 1.56 -4.56
C PRO A 189 -7.95 1.95 -5.08
N LEU A 190 -6.88 1.50 -4.41
CA LEU A 190 -5.50 1.77 -4.84
C LEU A 190 -5.16 1.04 -6.15
N ARG A 191 -5.61 -0.21 -6.33
CA ARG A 191 -5.47 -0.94 -7.61
C ARG A 191 -6.20 -0.23 -8.75
N GLN A 192 -7.42 0.24 -8.49
CA GLN A 192 -8.19 1.00 -9.48
C GLN A 192 -7.52 2.33 -9.84
N ALA A 193 -6.91 3.00 -8.87
CA ALA A 193 -6.10 4.20 -9.10
C ALA A 193 -4.89 3.90 -9.99
N VAL A 194 -4.16 2.80 -9.74
CA VAL A 194 -3.05 2.32 -10.60
C VAL A 194 -3.54 2.09 -12.03
N SER A 195 -4.63 1.33 -12.21
CA SER A 195 -5.18 1.07 -13.55
C SER A 195 -5.61 2.35 -14.27
N SER A 196 -6.20 3.30 -13.54
CA SER A 196 -6.63 4.59 -14.10
C SER A 196 -5.45 5.46 -14.50
N TYR A 197 -4.40 5.49 -13.67
CA TYR A 197 -3.13 6.14 -13.99
C TYR A 197 -2.51 5.58 -15.27
N ILE A 198 -2.38 4.25 -15.36
CA ILE A 198 -1.80 3.57 -16.54
C ILE A 198 -2.57 3.93 -17.81
N ARG A 199 -3.90 3.89 -17.75
CA ARG A 199 -4.75 4.25 -18.88
C ARG A 199 -4.57 5.71 -19.28
N ARG A 200 -4.60 6.63 -18.33
CA ARG A 200 -4.50 8.08 -18.59
C ARG A 200 -3.11 8.48 -19.13
N THR A 201 -2.05 8.12 -18.42
CA THR A 201 -0.67 8.47 -18.79
C THR A 201 -0.27 7.75 -20.08
N GLY A 202 -0.61 6.46 -20.19
CA GLY A 202 -0.34 5.69 -21.39
C GLY A 202 -1.10 6.19 -22.62
N GLN A 203 -2.36 6.62 -22.48
CA GLN A 203 -3.13 7.18 -23.60
C GLN A 203 -2.41 8.38 -24.23
N GLY A 204 -1.79 9.23 -23.40
CA GLY A 204 -0.96 10.34 -23.88
C GLY A 204 0.25 9.90 -24.71
N ILE A 205 0.79 8.69 -24.47
CA ILE A 205 1.90 8.12 -25.25
C ILE A 205 1.40 7.53 -26.58
N VAL A 206 0.28 6.80 -26.56
CA VAL A 206 -0.19 6.02 -27.73
C VAL A 206 -0.96 6.88 -28.75
N MET A 207 -1.63 7.94 -28.30
CA MET A 207 -2.48 8.80 -29.13
C MET A 207 -1.76 10.02 -29.71
N ASP A 208 -0.52 10.29 -29.31
CA ASP A 208 0.27 11.40 -29.84
C ASP A 208 0.87 11.02 -31.21
N GLU A 209 0.17 11.35 -32.30
CA GLU A 209 0.59 10.98 -33.65
C GLU A 209 1.91 11.63 -34.09
N GLU A 210 2.27 12.78 -33.51
CA GLU A 210 3.53 13.48 -33.81
C GLU A 210 4.73 12.72 -33.24
N LYS A 211 4.51 11.94 -32.17
CA LYS A 211 5.53 11.14 -31.47
C LYS A 211 5.45 9.64 -31.75
N ASP A 212 4.83 9.23 -32.86
CA ASP A 212 4.75 7.82 -33.29
C ASP A 212 6.12 7.12 -33.33
N LYS A 213 7.20 7.85 -33.61
CA LYS A 213 8.57 7.30 -33.63
C LYS A 213 9.07 6.91 -32.23
N ASP A 214 8.69 7.69 -31.22
CA ASP A 214 9.15 7.52 -29.84
C ASP A 214 8.18 6.66 -29.02
N MET A 215 7.01 6.32 -29.57
CA MET A 215 5.97 5.56 -28.89
C MET A 215 6.47 4.23 -28.31
N VAL A 216 7.21 3.42 -29.08
CA VAL A 216 7.69 2.11 -28.60
C VAL A 216 8.75 2.27 -27.50
N PRO A 217 9.81 3.10 -27.65
CA PRO A 217 10.70 3.44 -26.55
C PRO A 217 9.98 3.93 -25.28
N SER A 218 9.05 4.88 -25.42
CA SER A 218 8.31 5.43 -24.29
C SER A 218 7.42 4.38 -23.60
N LEU A 219 6.80 3.46 -24.35
CA LEU A 219 6.05 2.34 -23.77
C LEU A 219 6.95 1.35 -23.01
N LEU A 220 8.17 1.10 -23.50
CA LEU A 220 9.14 0.25 -22.81
C LEU A 220 9.60 0.87 -21.49
N GLU A 221 9.95 2.17 -21.52
CA GLU A 221 10.33 2.92 -20.32
C GLU A 221 9.17 2.99 -19.32
N PHE A 222 7.97 3.29 -19.81
CA PHE A 222 6.77 3.33 -18.98
C PHE A 222 6.50 1.97 -18.33
N LYS A 223 6.57 0.87 -19.09
CA LYS A 223 6.40 -0.48 -18.54
C LYS A 223 7.46 -0.80 -17.48
N ALA A 224 8.73 -0.46 -17.74
CA ALA A 224 9.81 -0.68 -16.79
C ALA A 224 9.59 0.12 -15.48
N SER A 225 9.13 1.36 -15.57
CA SER A 225 8.81 2.18 -14.40
C SER A 225 7.66 1.57 -13.57
N LEU A 226 6.61 1.05 -14.23
CA LEU A 226 5.50 0.38 -13.56
C LEU A 226 5.93 -0.91 -12.86
N ASP A 227 6.83 -1.67 -13.49
CA ASP A 227 7.37 -2.90 -12.91
C ASP A 227 8.20 -2.63 -11.67
N SER A 228 9.10 -1.65 -11.69
CA SER A 228 9.87 -1.28 -10.49
C SER A 228 8.98 -0.72 -9.38
N ILE A 229 7.96 0.10 -9.70
CA ILE A 229 6.97 0.54 -8.69
C ILE A 229 6.23 -0.67 -8.09
N TRP A 230 5.80 -1.63 -8.91
CA TRP A 230 5.12 -2.83 -8.43
C TRP A 230 6.02 -3.68 -7.53
N GLU A 231 7.28 -3.84 -7.90
CA GLU A 231 8.26 -4.62 -7.13
C GLU A 231 8.63 -3.95 -5.81
N GLU A 232 8.95 -2.65 -5.85
CA GLU A 232 9.52 -1.92 -4.71
C GLU A 232 8.43 -1.34 -3.79
N SER A 233 7.34 -0.80 -4.35
CA SER A 233 6.30 -0.13 -3.56
C SER A 233 5.17 -1.07 -3.14
N PHE A 234 4.79 -2.01 -3.99
CA PHE A 234 3.60 -2.87 -3.78
C PHE A 234 3.95 -4.31 -3.37
N SER A 235 5.19 -4.56 -2.94
CA SER A 235 5.65 -5.85 -2.40
C SER A 235 5.34 -7.05 -3.30
N LYS A 236 5.42 -6.86 -4.63
CA LYS A 236 5.11 -7.90 -5.64
C LYS A 236 3.71 -8.51 -5.49
N ASN A 237 2.74 -7.74 -5.01
CA ASN A 237 1.37 -8.22 -4.84
C ASN A 237 0.75 -8.64 -6.18
N GLU A 238 0.29 -9.89 -6.29
CA GLU A 238 -0.26 -10.45 -7.53
C GLU A 238 -1.51 -9.70 -8.02
N GLY A 239 -2.33 -9.18 -7.09
CA GLY A 239 -3.50 -8.39 -7.44
C GLY A 239 -3.15 -7.12 -8.20
N PHE A 240 -2.05 -6.46 -7.84
CA PHE A 240 -1.53 -5.29 -8.56
C PHE A 240 -0.94 -5.69 -9.92
N CYS A 241 -0.20 -6.80 -9.99
CA CYS A 241 0.35 -7.31 -11.25
C CYS A 241 -0.74 -7.54 -12.30
N ASN A 242 -1.84 -8.18 -11.89
CA ASN A 242 -3.00 -8.41 -12.77
C ASN A 242 -3.63 -7.09 -13.24
N HIS A 243 -3.85 -6.13 -12.33
CA HIS A 243 -4.42 -4.83 -12.69
C HIS A 243 -3.52 -4.01 -13.62
N ILE A 244 -2.20 -4.08 -13.43
CA ILE A 244 -1.21 -3.45 -14.31
C ILE A 244 -1.27 -4.12 -15.69
N ARG A 245 -1.24 -5.45 -15.74
CA ARG A 245 -1.31 -6.24 -16.97
C ARG A 245 -2.57 -5.89 -17.78
N ASP A 246 -3.73 -5.93 -17.15
CA ASP A 246 -5.02 -5.71 -17.81
C ASP A 246 -5.18 -4.24 -18.27
N ALA A 247 -4.69 -3.27 -17.47
CA ALA A 247 -4.69 -1.86 -17.87
C ALA A 247 -3.74 -1.59 -19.04
N PHE A 248 -2.57 -2.23 -19.04
CA PHE A 248 -1.57 -2.08 -20.08
C PHE A 248 -1.97 -2.79 -21.39
N GLU A 249 -2.63 -3.95 -21.31
CA GLU A 249 -3.25 -4.61 -22.45
C GLU A 249 -4.31 -3.71 -23.09
N HIS A 250 -5.22 -3.17 -22.28
CA HIS A 250 -6.22 -2.23 -22.79
C HIS A 250 -5.54 -1.04 -23.47
N LEU A 251 -4.53 -0.45 -22.82
CA LEU A 251 -3.78 0.69 -23.33
C LEU A 251 -3.18 0.46 -24.72
N ILE A 252 -2.47 -0.66 -24.92
CA ILE A 252 -1.82 -0.98 -26.19
C ILE A 252 -2.87 -1.15 -27.30
N ASN A 253 -4.06 -1.64 -26.97
CA ASN A 253 -5.08 -1.93 -27.96
C ASN A 253 -6.08 -0.78 -28.20
N ILE A 254 -5.92 0.38 -27.54
CA ILE A 254 -6.82 1.54 -27.78
C ILE A 254 -6.66 2.05 -29.20
N ARG A 255 -5.42 2.14 -29.72
CA ARG A 255 -5.15 2.54 -31.09
C ARG A 255 -5.03 1.30 -31.96
N GLN A 256 -6.06 1.01 -32.75
CA GLN A 256 -6.10 -0.20 -33.58
C GLN A 256 -4.89 -0.27 -34.51
N ASN A 257 -4.25 -1.45 -34.56
CA ASN A 257 -3.20 -1.85 -35.51
C ASN A 257 -1.88 -1.07 -35.46
N ARG A 258 -1.89 0.19 -35.03
CA ARG A 258 -0.71 1.07 -35.07
C ARG A 258 0.40 0.64 -34.11
N PRO A 259 0.12 0.23 -32.86
CA PRO A 259 1.14 -0.34 -31.98
C PRO A 259 1.78 -1.61 -32.53
N ALA A 260 0.99 -2.47 -33.18
CA ALA A 260 1.52 -3.66 -33.87
C ALA A 260 2.50 -3.29 -35.00
N GLU A 261 2.13 -2.33 -35.85
CA GLU A 261 3.00 -1.83 -36.91
C GLU A 261 4.29 -1.19 -36.36
N LEU A 262 4.17 -0.30 -35.38
CA LEU A 262 5.32 0.43 -34.83
C LEU A 262 6.27 -0.50 -34.07
N ILE A 263 5.77 -1.52 -33.38
CA ILE A 263 6.61 -2.55 -32.75
C ILE A 263 7.37 -3.37 -33.80
N ALA A 264 6.74 -3.73 -34.93
CA ALA A 264 7.43 -4.40 -36.03
C ALA A 264 8.53 -3.52 -36.64
N LYS A 265 8.25 -2.23 -36.86
CA LYS A 265 9.23 -1.25 -37.38
C LYS A 265 10.39 -1.03 -36.41
N PHE A 266 10.11 -0.92 -35.12
CA PHE A 266 11.14 -0.77 -34.09
C PHE A 266 12.10 -1.97 -34.08
N LEU A 267 11.57 -3.19 -34.20
CA LEU A 267 12.39 -4.39 -34.33
C LEU A 267 13.24 -4.39 -35.61
N ASP A 268 12.68 -3.96 -36.75
CA ASP A 268 13.43 -3.82 -38.00
C ASP A 268 14.60 -2.84 -37.86
N GLU A 269 14.38 -1.69 -37.22
CA GLU A 269 15.45 -0.72 -36.95
C GLU A 269 16.55 -1.30 -36.07
N LYS A 270 16.20 -2.04 -35.01
CA LYS A 270 17.18 -2.65 -34.11
C LYS A 270 17.97 -3.80 -34.74
N LEU A 271 17.37 -4.53 -35.67
CA LEU A 271 17.99 -5.67 -36.37
C LEU A 271 18.75 -5.28 -37.65
N ARG A 272 18.83 -3.98 -38.02
CA ARG A 272 19.60 -3.53 -39.19
C ARG A 272 21.08 -3.31 -38.87
N ALA A 273 21.94 -3.55 -39.86
CA ALA A 273 23.41 -3.46 -39.81
C ALA A 273 23.97 -2.08 -39.42
N GLY A 274 23.14 -1.04 -39.33
CA GLY A 274 23.52 0.30 -38.85
C GLY A 274 23.74 0.38 -37.34
N ASN A 275 23.29 -0.64 -36.58
CA ASN A 275 23.32 -0.67 -35.12
C ASN A 275 24.69 -1.12 -34.53
N LYS A 276 25.81 -0.71 -35.15
CA LYS A 276 27.17 -1.20 -34.85
C LYS A 276 27.73 -0.84 -33.46
N GLY A 277 26.98 -0.08 -32.65
CA GLY A 277 27.39 0.34 -31.31
C GLY A 277 26.76 -0.45 -30.16
N THR A 278 25.79 -1.32 -30.42
CA THR A 278 25.08 -2.09 -29.39
C THR A 278 25.70 -3.49 -29.30
N SER A 279 25.99 -3.96 -28.09
CA SER A 279 26.50 -5.32 -27.88
C SER A 279 25.41 -6.36 -28.19
N GLU A 280 25.81 -7.60 -28.50
CA GLU A 280 24.83 -8.68 -28.73
C GLU A 280 23.95 -8.92 -27.49
N GLU A 281 24.49 -8.76 -26.29
CA GLU A 281 23.77 -8.91 -25.01
C GLU A 281 22.74 -7.79 -24.81
N GLU A 282 23.10 -6.53 -25.10
CA GLU A 282 22.16 -5.40 -25.04
C GLU A 282 21.05 -5.52 -26.09
N LEU A 283 21.40 -6.01 -27.28
CA LEU A 283 20.42 -6.28 -28.34
C LEU A 283 19.42 -7.32 -27.88
N GLU A 284 19.90 -8.46 -27.35
CA GLU A 284 19.05 -9.55 -26.87
C GLU A 284 18.13 -9.09 -25.73
N GLY A 285 18.65 -8.34 -24.76
CA GLY A 285 17.84 -7.74 -23.69
C GLY A 285 16.79 -6.75 -24.21
N THR A 286 17.08 -6.03 -25.31
CA THR A 286 16.10 -5.16 -25.97
C THR A 286 15.00 -5.98 -26.65
N LEU A 287 15.35 -7.08 -27.34
CA LEU A 287 14.38 -7.96 -27.98
C LEU A 287 13.41 -8.57 -26.96
N ASP A 288 13.92 -9.01 -25.80
CA ASP A 288 13.09 -9.55 -24.72
C ASP A 288 12.09 -8.51 -24.18
N LYS A 289 12.53 -7.27 -23.98
CA LYS A 289 11.65 -6.18 -23.53
C LYS A 289 10.55 -5.87 -24.56
N VAL A 290 10.88 -5.88 -25.86
CA VAL A 290 9.89 -5.67 -26.93
C VAL A 290 8.89 -6.83 -27.00
N LEU A 291 9.34 -8.06 -26.73
CA LEU A 291 8.44 -9.22 -26.68
C LEU A 291 7.44 -9.15 -25.53
N VAL A 292 7.82 -8.54 -24.40
CA VAL A 292 6.87 -8.23 -23.33
C VAL A 292 5.75 -7.33 -23.86
N LEU A 293 6.06 -6.28 -24.64
CA LEU A 293 5.02 -5.45 -25.28
C LEU A 293 4.19 -6.24 -26.30
N PHE A 294 4.84 -7.09 -27.10
CA PHE A 294 4.18 -7.91 -28.10
C PHE A 294 3.10 -8.84 -27.52
N ARG A 295 3.31 -9.36 -26.31
CA ARG A 295 2.31 -10.19 -25.59
C ARG A 295 0.99 -9.48 -25.36
N PHE A 296 0.99 -8.15 -25.25
CA PHE A 296 -0.21 -7.34 -25.02
C PHE A 296 -0.96 -6.96 -26.30
N ILE A 297 -0.40 -7.23 -27.48
CA ILE A 297 -1.01 -6.83 -28.76
C ILE A 297 -2.07 -7.84 -29.20
N GLN A 298 -3.26 -7.36 -29.57
CA GLN A 298 -4.30 -8.18 -30.19
C GLN A 298 -4.09 -8.38 -31.70
N GLY A 299 -3.66 -7.33 -32.43
CA GLY A 299 -3.39 -7.36 -33.88
C GLY A 299 -2.07 -8.04 -34.28
N LYS A 300 -1.85 -9.30 -33.88
CA LYS A 300 -0.61 -10.05 -34.16
C LYS A 300 -0.41 -10.37 -35.66
N ASP A 301 -1.49 -10.48 -36.41
CA ASP A 301 -1.51 -10.63 -37.87
C ASP A 301 -0.96 -9.38 -38.58
N VAL A 302 -1.30 -8.19 -38.09
CA VAL A 302 -0.74 -6.92 -38.58
C VAL A 302 0.75 -6.87 -38.32
N PHE A 303 1.18 -7.22 -37.10
CA PHE A 303 2.59 -7.34 -36.76
C PHE A 303 3.31 -8.32 -37.71
N GLU A 304 2.77 -9.51 -37.95
CA GLU A 304 3.34 -10.52 -38.87
C GLU A 304 3.54 -9.94 -40.27
N ALA A 305 2.54 -9.24 -40.81
CA ALA A 305 2.58 -8.68 -42.15
C ALA A 305 3.71 -7.65 -42.33
N PHE A 306 3.85 -6.73 -41.37
CA PHE A 306 4.93 -5.74 -41.39
C PHE A 306 6.30 -6.38 -41.13
N TYR A 307 6.41 -7.24 -40.11
CA TYR A 307 7.64 -7.93 -39.77
C TYR A 307 8.17 -8.78 -40.94
N LYS A 308 7.29 -9.55 -41.60
CA LYS A 308 7.64 -10.36 -42.78
C LYS A 308 8.14 -9.50 -43.94
N LYS A 309 7.45 -8.39 -44.22
CA LYS A 309 7.84 -7.46 -45.29
C LYS A 309 9.23 -6.89 -45.07
N ASP A 310 9.54 -6.49 -43.84
CA ASP A 310 10.83 -5.86 -43.53
C ASP A 310 11.95 -6.90 -43.38
N LEU A 311 11.67 -8.08 -42.83
CA LEU A 311 12.59 -9.22 -42.85
C LEU A 311 13.01 -9.58 -44.30
N ALA A 312 12.06 -9.64 -45.24
CA ALA A 312 12.38 -9.93 -46.65
C ALA A 312 13.37 -8.91 -47.23
N LYS A 313 13.18 -7.62 -46.93
CA LYS A 313 14.11 -6.58 -47.38
C LYS A 313 15.49 -6.72 -46.74
N ARG A 314 15.56 -7.03 -45.44
CA ARG A 314 16.84 -7.19 -44.73
C ARG A 314 17.64 -8.35 -45.29
N LEU A 315 16.98 -9.49 -45.55
CA LEU A 315 17.59 -10.67 -46.14
C LEU A 315 18.05 -10.43 -47.59
N LEU A 316 17.20 -9.86 -48.44
CA LEU A 316 17.53 -9.61 -49.85
C LEU A 316 18.61 -8.54 -50.06
N LEU A 317 18.65 -7.53 -49.19
CA LEU A 317 19.60 -6.40 -49.30
C LEU A 317 20.86 -6.58 -48.46
N GLY A 318 21.00 -7.70 -47.73
CA GLY A 318 22.14 -7.96 -46.84
C GLY A 318 22.30 -6.91 -45.73
N LYS A 319 21.19 -6.39 -45.20
CA LYS A 319 21.17 -5.29 -44.23
C LYS A 319 20.92 -5.73 -42.79
N SER A 320 20.94 -7.02 -42.48
CA SER A 320 20.78 -7.54 -41.10
C SER A 320 22.03 -7.28 -40.25
N ALA A 321 21.84 -7.01 -38.96
CA ALA A 321 22.91 -6.82 -37.99
C ALA A 321 23.66 -8.13 -37.69
N SER A 322 22.92 -9.21 -37.46
CA SER A 322 23.46 -10.56 -37.23
C SER A 322 22.42 -11.60 -37.66
N ILE A 323 22.89 -12.70 -38.27
CA ILE A 323 22.04 -13.84 -38.64
C ILE A 323 21.54 -14.55 -37.38
N ASP A 324 22.36 -14.60 -36.33
CA ASP A 324 22.02 -15.28 -35.08
C ASP A 324 20.94 -14.50 -34.32
N ALA A 325 21.01 -13.16 -34.33
CA ALA A 325 19.95 -12.31 -33.75
C ALA A 325 18.60 -12.50 -34.46
N GLU A 326 18.58 -12.64 -35.79
CA GLU A 326 17.34 -12.87 -36.53
C GLU A 326 16.74 -14.26 -36.21
N LYS A 327 17.58 -15.30 -36.12
CA LYS A 327 17.16 -16.64 -35.70
C LYS A 327 16.64 -16.64 -34.26
N SER A 328 17.32 -15.92 -33.36
CA SER A 328 16.88 -15.74 -31.97
C SER A 328 15.48 -15.13 -31.92
N MET A 329 15.26 -14.03 -32.65
CA MET A 329 13.96 -13.36 -32.68
C MET A 329 12.83 -14.26 -33.21
N ILE A 330 13.08 -15.03 -34.28
CA ILE A 330 12.09 -16.00 -34.79
C ILE A 330 11.80 -17.10 -33.77
N SER A 331 12.83 -17.61 -33.09
CA SER A 331 12.66 -18.60 -32.02
C SER A 331 11.80 -18.06 -30.88
N LYS A 332 12.00 -16.82 -30.46
CA LYS A 332 11.18 -16.18 -29.43
C LYS A 332 9.72 -15.98 -29.89
N LEU A 333 9.51 -15.50 -31.12
CA LEU A 333 8.15 -15.39 -31.70
C LEU A 333 7.44 -16.74 -31.79
N LYS A 334 8.18 -17.83 -32.07
CA LYS A 334 7.66 -19.20 -32.11
C LYS A 334 7.19 -19.65 -30.75
N THR A 335 7.93 -19.32 -29.69
CA THR A 335 7.53 -19.61 -28.31
C THR A 335 6.24 -18.86 -27.93
N GLU A 336 6.08 -17.62 -28.36
CA GLU A 336 4.91 -16.78 -28.00
C GLU A 336 3.65 -17.06 -28.82
N CYS A 337 3.77 -17.37 -30.11
CA CYS A 337 2.63 -17.51 -31.03
C CYS A 337 2.48 -18.90 -31.64
N GLY A 338 3.39 -19.82 -31.34
CA GLY A 338 3.43 -21.16 -31.91
C GLY A 338 4.06 -21.24 -33.30
N SER A 339 4.32 -22.47 -33.75
CA SER A 339 4.99 -22.75 -35.02
C SER A 339 4.20 -22.29 -36.26
N GLN A 340 2.87 -22.29 -36.19
CA GLN A 340 2.03 -21.86 -37.33
C GLN A 340 2.27 -20.40 -37.71
N PHE A 341 2.51 -19.54 -36.72
CA PHE A 341 2.81 -18.12 -36.91
C PHE A 341 4.18 -17.92 -37.56
N THR A 342 5.20 -18.67 -37.14
CA THR A 342 6.58 -18.50 -37.62
C THR A 342 6.92 -19.31 -38.87
N ASN A 343 6.10 -20.28 -39.29
CA ASN A 343 6.37 -21.15 -40.44
C ASN A 343 6.80 -20.39 -41.71
N LYS A 344 6.12 -19.27 -42.01
CA LYS A 344 6.44 -18.44 -43.18
C LYS A 344 7.76 -17.69 -43.01
N LEU A 345 8.10 -17.27 -41.79
CA LEU A 345 9.34 -16.56 -41.46
C LEU A 345 10.53 -17.53 -41.49
N GLU A 346 10.38 -18.72 -40.91
CA GLU A 346 11.37 -19.80 -40.95
C GLU A 346 11.65 -20.24 -42.40
N GLY A 347 10.61 -20.31 -43.24
CA GLY A 347 10.73 -20.61 -44.66
C GLY A 347 11.53 -19.57 -45.47
N MET A 348 11.66 -18.33 -44.98
CA MET A 348 12.46 -17.29 -45.66
C MET A 348 13.96 -17.42 -45.41
N PHE A 349 14.38 -18.22 -44.43
CA PHE A 349 15.78 -18.53 -44.13
C PHE A 349 16.29 -19.81 -44.80
N LYS A 350 15.40 -20.57 -45.42
CA LYS A 350 15.72 -21.73 -46.26
C LYS A 350 15.83 -21.27 -47.70
#